data_AF-A0A382C3J9-F1
#
_entry.id   AF-A0A382C3J9-F1
#
_cell.length_a   1.000
_cell.length_b   1.000
_cell.length_c   1.000
_cell.angle_alpha   90.00
_cell.angle_beta   90.00
_cell.angle_gamma   90.00
#
_symmetry.space_group_name_H-M   'P 1'
#
loop_
_entity.id
_entity.type
_entity.pdbx_description
1 polymer ?
#
loop_
_entity_poly.entity_id
_entity_poly.type
_entity_poly.pdbx_seq_one_letter_code
_entity_poly.pdbx_strand_id
1 'polypeptide(L)'
;MAKWLQVSLHLPQGRTHSCYHPPTHAIPLDELKANPNALHNTQFKLQERKQMKEGTRPEGCQYCWNVEDAPNPPEGGRLSDRHYRSSEWWVKDAWDEVVNNPWDHDITPRYVEVNFNQACNFKCSYCSPHLSTTWEDDVKEHGGFKFSNGTGHNDIDYLRRTGLMPLEVARKDNPYVEAFWKWWPDVYQDLKVFRMTGGEPLMDNNTFKVLDYVN
;
A
#
# COMPACT_ATOMS: atom_id res chain seq x y z
N MET A 1 -11.46 8.23 -7.98
CA MET A 1 -11.34 6.83 -8.42
C MET A 1 -10.20 6.08 -7.77
N ALA A 2 -8.98 6.64 -7.72
CA ALA A 2 -7.81 5.94 -7.16
C ALA A 2 -8.04 5.35 -5.75
N LYS A 3 -8.79 6.04 -4.87
CA LYS A 3 -9.12 5.54 -3.52
C LYS A 3 -9.88 4.20 -3.52
N TRP A 4 -10.70 3.97 -4.54
CA TRP A 4 -11.54 2.77 -4.69
C TRP A 4 -10.85 1.66 -5.47
N LEU A 5 -9.99 2.01 -6.43
CA LEU A 5 -9.54 1.05 -7.44
C LEU A 5 -8.04 0.71 -7.36
N GLN A 6 -7.27 1.44 -6.54
CA GLN A 6 -5.85 1.18 -6.33
C GLN A 6 -5.58 0.81 -4.87
N VAL A 7 -4.81 -0.26 -4.67
CA VAL A 7 -4.27 -0.67 -3.38
C VAL A 7 -2.77 -0.94 -3.45
N SER A 8 -2.06 -0.49 -2.42
CA SER A 8 -0.69 -0.90 -2.13
C SER A 8 -0.70 -1.71 -0.84
N LEU A 9 -0.05 -2.88 -0.88
CA LEU A 9 -0.01 -3.87 0.19
C LEU A 9 1.44 -4.06 0.67
N HIS A 10 1.63 -3.91 1.98
CA HIS A 10 2.91 -4.13 2.67
C HIS A 10 2.73 -5.34 3.59
N LEU A 11 2.73 -6.53 2.98
CA LEU A 11 2.38 -7.78 3.68
C LEU A 11 3.35 -8.18 4.80
N PRO A 12 4.66 -7.89 4.75
CA PRO A 12 5.56 -8.18 5.86
C PRO A 12 5.14 -7.48 7.16
N GLN A 13 4.59 -6.28 7.06
CA GLN A 13 4.11 -5.47 8.19
C GLN A 13 2.61 -5.63 8.45
N GLY A 14 1.85 -6.21 7.52
CA GLY A 14 0.39 -6.24 7.61
C GLY A 14 -0.25 -4.87 7.41
N ARG A 15 0.29 -4.06 6.50
CA ARG A 15 -0.20 -2.69 6.27
C ARG A 15 -0.70 -2.50 4.85
N THR A 16 -1.58 -1.52 4.69
CA THR A 16 -2.11 -1.16 3.38
C THR A 16 -2.40 0.33 3.31
N HIS A 17 -2.55 0.84 2.09
CA HIS A 17 -3.18 2.12 1.81
C HIS A 17 -3.81 2.09 0.42
N SER A 18 -4.73 3.03 0.18
CA SER A 18 -5.25 3.29 -1.15
C SER A 18 -4.37 4.33 -1.85
N CYS A 19 -4.20 4.27 -3.17
CA CYS A 19 -3.27 5.15 -3.90
C CYS A 19 -1.83 5.05 -3.36
N TYR A 20 -0.96 6.06 -3.56
CA TYR A 20 0.45 6.02 -3.14
C TYR A 20 0.86 7.08 -2.09
N HIS A 21 0.07 8.13 -1.91
CA HIS A 21 0.33 9.19 -0.91
C HIS A 21 -0.30 8.98 0.46
N PRO A 22 -1.48 8.36 0.59
CA PRO A 22 -2.07 8.19 1.90
C PRO A 22 -1.17 7.40 2.84
N PRO A 23 -1.14 7.78 4.13
CA PRO A 23 -0.35 7.07 5.12
C PRO A 23 -0.81 5.61 5.17
N THR A 24 0.15 4.71 5.34
CA THR A 24 -0.16 3.29 5.51
C THR A 24 -0.84 3.08 6.86
N HIS A 25 -1.82 2.20 6.92
CA HIS A 25 -2.46 1.76 8.17
C HIS A 25 -2.43 0.24 8.28
N ALA A 26 -2.55 -0.27 9.51
CA ALA A 26 -2.60 -1.70 9.77
C ALA A 26 -3.90 -2.30 9.22
N ILE A 27 -3.81 -3.50 8.65
CA ILE A 27 -4.97 -4.30 8.26
C ILE A 27 -5.41 -5.07 9.51
N PRO A 28 -6.61 -4.85 10.05
CA PRO A 28 -7.05 -5.56 11.26
C PRO A 28 -7.18 -7.06 11.00
N LEU A 29 -6.60 -7.89 11.87
CA LEU A 29 -6.59 -9.34 11.69
C LEU A 29 -7.98 -9.97 11.83
N ASP A 30 -8.86 -9.37 12.61
CA ASP A 30 -10.26 -9.75 12.75
C ASP A 30 -11.05 -9.48 11.46
N GLU A 31 -10.87 -8.32 10.83
CA GLU A 31 -11.44 -8.03 9.51
C GLU A 31 -10.93 -9.02 8.45
N LEU A 32 -9.61 -9.28 8.44
CA LEU A 32 -8.97 -10.18 7.48
C LEU A 32 -9.41 -11.64 7.65
N LYS A 33 -9.60 -12.10 8.88
CA LYS A 33 -10.13 -13.44 9.18
C LYS A 33 -11.58 -13.59 8.73
N ALA A 34 -12.38 -12.53 8.83
CA ALA A 34 -13.76 -12.54 8.39
C ALA A 34 -13.88 -12.51 6.86
N ASN A 35 -13.07 -11.70 6.18
CA ASN A 35 -13.05 -11.60 4.73
C ASN A 35 -11.64 -11.22 4.22
N PRO A 36 -10.99 -12.02 3.35
CA PRO A 36 -9.68 -11.68 2.80
C PRO A 36 -9.70 -10.40 1.96
N ASN A 37 -10.87 -9.94 1.48
CA ASN A 37 -11.01 -8.65 0.81
C ASN A 37 -10.71 -7.45 1.72
N ALA A 38 -10.59 -7.64 3.04
CA ALA A 38 -10.08 -6.62 3.95
C ALA A 38 -8.69 -6.10 3.56
N LEU A 39 -7.90 -6.85 2.76
CA LEU A 39 -6.67 -6.31 2.14
C LEU A 39 -6.92 -4.99 1.39
N HIS A 40 -8.05 -4.88 0.70
CA HIS A 40 -8.45 -3.69 -0.03
C HIS A 40 -9.55 -2.86 0.64
N ASN A 41 -10.49 -3.53 1.30
CA ASN A 41 -11.73 -2.94 1.82
C ASN A 41 -11.79 -2.92 3.36
N THR A 42 -10.69 -2.53 4.03
CA THR A 42 -10.72 -2.32 5.48
C THR A 42 -11.79 -1.29 5.87
N GLN A 43 -12.38 -1.40 7.06
CA GLN A 43 -13.34 -0.43 7.58
C GLN A 43 -12.78 1.00 7.56
N PHE A 44 -11.50 1.16 7.91
CA PHE A 44 -10.79 2.44 7.79
C PHE A 44 -10.91 3.06 6.39
N LYS A 45 -10.61 2.31 5.33
CA LYS A 45 -10.68 2.79 3.94
C LYS A 45 -12.12 3.07 3.53
N LEU A 46 -13.07 2.24 3.95
CA LEU A 46 -14.49 2.43 3.66
C LEU A 46 -15.01 3.74 4.28
N GLN A 47 -14.62 4.06 5.52
CA GLN A 47 -14.97 5.35 6.14
C GLN A 47 -14.38 6.55 5.40
N GLU A 48 -13.15 6.45 4.88
CA GLU A 48 -12.60 7.52 4.04
C GLU A 48 -13.35 7.67 2.71
N ARG A 49 -13.80 6.56 2.09
CA ARG A 49 -14.65 6.59 0.90
C ARG A 49 -16.01 7.23 1.20
N LYS A 50 -16.58 6.96 2.37
CA LYS A 50 -17.80 7.60 2.86
C LYS A 50 -17.64 9.11 2.93
N GLN A 51 -16.59 9.58 3.61
CA GLN A 51 -16.27 11.01 3.69
C GLN A 51 -16.22 11.64 2.30
N MET A 52 -15.50 11.02 1.36
CA MET A 52 -15.42 11.52 -0.02
C MET A 52 -16.77 11.55 -0.74
N LYS A 53 -17.64 10.55 -0.55
CA LYS A 53 -19.00 10.52 -1.12
C LYS A 53 -19.92 11.58 -0.50
N GLU A 54 -19.69 11.93 0.76
CA GLU A 54 -20.39 13.00 1.49
C GLU A 54 -19.79 14.39 1.24
N GLY A 55 -18.79 14.52 0.35
CA GLY A 55 -18.13 15.79 0.05
C GLY A 55 -17.12 16.26 1.10
N THR A 56 -16.79 15.40 2.07
CA THR A 56 -15.78 15.64 3.09
C THR A 56 -14.40 15.16 2.63
N ARG A 57 -13.35 15.90 2.98
CA ARG A 57 -11.96 15.59 2.61
C ARG A 57 -11.31 14.71 3.69
N PRO A 58 -11.01 13.42 3.41
CA PRO A 58 -10.32 12.57 4.38
C PRO A 58 -8.88 13.02 4.60
N GLU A 59 -8.44 12.94 5.86
CA GLU A 59 -7.09 13.32 6.30
C GLU A 59 -6.01 12.52 5.57
N GLY A 60 -6.24 11.24 5.28
CA GLY A 60 -5.29 10.42 4.53
C GLY A 60 -4.95 10.97 3.13
N CYS A 61 -5.79 11.84 2.56
CA CYS A 61 -5.54 12.46 1.25
C CYS A 61 -4.93 13.87 1.34
N GLN A 62 -4.48 14.30 2.53
CA GLN A 62 -4.04 15.68 2.81
C GLN A 62 -2.95 16.19 1.86
N TYR A 63 -2.01 15.33 1.44
CA TYR A 63 -1.00 15.72 0.46
C TYR A 63 -1.63 16.28 -0.83
N CYS A 64 -2.65 15.60 -1.36
CA CYS A 64 -3.35 16.04 -2.56
C CYS A 64 -4.19 17.29 -2.30
N TRP A 65 -4.83 17.39 -1.13
CA TRP A 65 -5.59 18.58 -0.74
C TRP A 65 -4.70 19.82 -0.67
N ASN A 66 -3.50 19.69 -0.07
CA ASN A 66 -2.53 20.77 0.00
C ASN A 66 -2.11 21.28 -1.39
N VAL A 67 -1.95 20.37 -2.36
CA VAL A 67 -1.65 20.74 -3.75
C VAL A 67 -2.84 21.46 -4.38
N GLU A 68 -4.06 20.96 -4.21
CA GLU A 68 -5.28 21.55 -4.77
C GLU A 68 -5.60 22.94 -4.20
N ASP A 69 -5.35 23.12 -2.90
CA ASP A 69 -5.63 24.36 -2.17
C ASP A 69 -4.46 25.37 -2.21
N ALA A 70 -3.34 25.02 -2.85
CA ALA A 70 -2.20 25.90 -2.94
C ALA A 70 -2.58 27.24 -3.62
N PRO A 71 -2.09 28.39 -3.12
CA PRO A 71 -2.48 29.71 -3.62
C PRO A 71 -2.14 29.90 -5.11
N ASN A 72 -2.78 30.88 -5.74
CA ASN A 72 -2.61 31.23 -7.15
C ASN A 72 -2.79 30.02 -8.09
N PRO A 73 -3.95 29.35 -8.09
CA PRO A 73 -4.20 28.26 -9.01
C PRO A 73 -4.30 28.79 -10.46
N PRO A 74 -3.97 27.96 -11.47
CA PRO A 74 -4.30 28.27 -12.85
C PRO A 74 -5.83 28.35 -13.05
N GLU A 75 -6.26 28.91 -14.17
CA GLU A 75 -7.66 28.86 -14.58
C GLU A 75 -8.13 27.39 -14.66
N GLY A 76 -9.21 27.04 -13.96
CA GLY A 76 -9.70 25.66 -13.84
C GLY A 76 -9.22 24.90 -12.58
N GLY A 77 -8.41 25.53 -11.73
CA GLY A 77 -7.93 24.92 -10.48
C GLY A 77 -6.67 24.06 -10.67
N ARG A 78 -6.02 23.69 -9.56
CA ARG A 78 -4.80 22.87 -9.60
C ARG A 78 -5.14 21.39 -9.52
N LEU A 79 -4.60 20.60 -10.44
CA LEU A 79 -4.70 19.15 -10.39
C LEU A 79 -3.60 18.56 -9.51
N SER A 80 -4.00 17.62 -8.66
CA SER A 80 -3.11 16.82 -7.84
C SER A 80 -2.97 15.40 -8.38
N ASP A 81 -2.03 14.66 -7.82
CA ASP A 81 -1.75 13.27 -8.14
C ASP A 81 -2.99 12.35 -8.09
N ARG A 82 -3.92 12.56 -7.15
CA ARG A 82 -5.16 11.76 -7.12
C ARG A 82 -6.03 11.97 -8.35
N HIS A 83 -5.96 13.13 -9.02
CA HIS A 83 -6.67 13.38 -10.27
C HIS A 83 -6.04 12.59 -11.40
N TYR A 84 -4.71 12.71 -11.56
CA TYR A 84 -3.96 11.96 -12.59
C TYR A 84 -4.17 10.45 -12.45
N ARG A 85 -4.05 9.91 -11.23
CA ARG A 85 -4.31 8.48 -10.97
C ARG A 85 -5.76 8.08 -11.19
N SER A 86 -6.71 9.00 -10.98
CA SER A 86 -8.13 8.75 -11.23
C SER A 86 -8.50 8.87 -12.72
N SER A 87 -7.61 9.39 -13.57
CA SER A 87 -7.79 9.47 -15.02
C SER A 87 -7.02 8.39 -15.80
N GLU A 88 -6.37 7.46 -15.11
CA GLU A 88 -5.64 6.36 -15.74
C GLU A 88 -6.58 5.40 -16.47
N TRP A 89 -6.07 4.73 -17.50
CA TRP A 89 -6.86 3.87 -18.38
C TRP A 89 -7.53 2.69 -17.64
N TRP A 90 -6.89 2.16 -16.59
CA TRP A 90 -7.40 1.04 -15.79
C TRP A 90 -8.63 1.40 -14.93
N VAL A 91 -8.96 2.69 -14.81
CA VAL A 91 -10.15 3.17 -14.09
C VAL A 91 -11.41 3.02 -14.93
N LYS A 92 -11.29 3.08 -16.26
CA LYS A 92 -12.40 3.29 -17.19
C LYS A 92 -13.56 2.32 -16.97
N ASP A 93 -13.26 1.03 -16.90
CA ASP A 93 -14.27 -0.03 -16.83
C ASP A 93 -15.02 -0.07 -15.48
N ALA A 94 -14.43 0.48 -14.43
CA ALA A 94 -15.02 0.48 -13.08
C ALA A 94 -15.56 1.85 -12.66
N TRP A 95 -15.62 2.82 -13.58
CA TRP A 95 -16.10 4.17 -13.28
C TRP A 95 -17.54 4.15 -12.78
N ASP A 96 -18.44 3.55 -13.54
CA ASP A 96 -19.87 3.49 -13.21
C ASP A 96 -20.11 2.66 -11.95
N GLU A 97 -19.34 1.59 -11.74
CA GLU A 97 -19.40 0.81 -10.51
C GLU A 97 -19.07 1.68 -9.29
N VAL A 98 -18.00 2.47 -9.33
CA VAL A 98 -17.63 3.35 -8.22
C VAL A 98 -18.66 4.45 -8.01
N VAL A 99 -19.19 5.04 -9.07
CA VAL A 99 -20.10 6.20 -9.00
C VAL A 99 -21.48 5.79 -8.49
N ASN A 100 -22.05 4.72 -9.05
CA ASN A 100 -23.44 4.34 -8.85
C ASN A 100 -23.67 3.50 -7.59
N ASN A 101 -22.63 2.84 -7.07
CA ASN A 101 -22.74 2.06 -5.84
C ASN A 101 -22.45 2.89 -4.57
N PRO A 102 -22.92 2.44 -3.39
CA PRO A 102 -22.64 3.09 -2.12
C PRO A 102 -21.16 3.01 -1.74
N TRP A 103 -20.77 3.78 -0.71
CA TRP A 103 -19.37 3.91 -0.28
C TRP A 103 -18.77 2.61 0.28
N ASP A 104 -19.62 1.72 0.79
CA ASP A 104 -19.32 0.41 1.37
C ASP A 104 -19.46 -0.74 0.37
N HIS A 105 -19.70 -0.44 -0.91
CA HIS A 105 -19.71 -1.44 -1.97
C HIS A 105 -18.42 -2.25 -1.99
N ASP A 106 -18.56 -3.57 -2.05
CA ASP A 106 -17.44 -4.51 -2.00
C ASP A 106 -16.72 -4.56 -3.35
N ILE A 107 -15.93 -3.53 -3.61
CA ILE A 107 -15.27 -3.32 -4.89
C ILE A 107 -13.94 -4.07 -4.98
N THR A 108 -13.65 -4.63 -6.15
CA THR A 108 -12.36 -5.25 -6.47
C THR A 108 -11.40 -4.21 -7.08
N PRO A 109 -10.14 -4.11 -6.63
CA PRO A 109 -9.21 -3.13 -7.20
C PRO A 109 -8.83 -3.49 -8.64
N ARG A 110 -8.58 -2.48 -9.48
CA ARG A 110 -8.04 -2.63 -10.84
C ARG A 110 -6.53 -2.49 -10.88
N TYR A 111 -5.95 -1.90 -9.83
CA TYR A 111 -4.51 -1.74 -9.66
C TYR A 111 -4.11 -2.28 -8.28
N VAL A 112 -3.21 -3.27 -8.28
CA VAL A 112 -2.64 -3.82 -7.05
C VAL A 112 -1.12 -3.71 -7.11
N GLU A 113 -0.55 -3.10 -6.09
CA GLU A 113 0.88 -3.14 -5.80
C GLU A 113 1.10 -3.91 -4.51
N VAL A 114 2.03 -4.85 -4.51
CA VAL A 114 2.27 -5.72 -3.36
C VAL A 114 3.75 -5.91 -3.10
N ASN A 115 4.13 -5.73 -1.84
CA ASN A 115 5.36 -6.18 -1.25
C ASN A 115 5.07 -7.45 -0.45
N PHE A 116 5.61 -8.60 -0.87
CA PHE A 116 5.51 -9.87 -0.16
C PHE A 116 6.54 -10.03 0.96
N ASN A 117 7.69 -9.37 0.82
CA ASN A 117 8.88 -9.62 1.62
C ASN A 117 9.90 -8.47 1.50
N GLN A 118 10.72 -8.30 2.52
CA GLN A 118 11.84 -7.35 2.56
C GLN A 118 13.21 -7.97 2.24
N ALA A 119 13.27 -9.24 1.80
CA ALA A 119 14.52 -9.86 1.40
C ALA A 119 15.14 -9.08 0.24
N CYS A 120 16.33 -8.51 0.44
CA CYS A 120 17.01 -7.70 -0.56
C CYS A 120 18.51 -7.97 -0.48
N ASN A 121 19.19 -8.03 -1.62
CA ASN A 121 20.63 -8.25 -1.77
C ASN A 121 21.44 -6.95 -1.92
N PHE A 122 20.80 -5.78 -1.84
CA PHE A 122 21.46 -4.47 -1.98
C PHE A 122 21.26 -3.57 -0.74
N LYS A 123 22.21 -2.63 -0.53
CA LYS A 123 22.17 -1.54 0.45
C LYS A 123 21.98 -0.19 -0.24
N CYS A 124 20.84 0.01 -0.90
CA CYS A 124 20.55 1.29 -1.56
C CYS A 124 20.49 2.43 -0.54
N SER A 125 21.19 3.54 -0.78
CA SER A 125 21.37 4.64 0.18
C SER A 125 20.06 5.29 0.67
N TYR A 126 19.00 5.21 -0.13
CA TYR A 126 17.67 5.74 0.20
C TYR A 126 16.74 4.70 0.87
N CYS A 127 17.22 3.49 1.10
CA CYS A 127 16.43 2.39 1.67
C CYS A 127 16.59 2.32 3.20
N SER A 128 15.90 1.38 3.83
CA SER A 128 15.75 1.27 5.29
C SER A 128 15.58 -0.18 5.76
N PRO A 129 15.92 -0.53 7.02
CA PRO A 129 15.83 -1.89 7.57
C PRO A 129 14.50 -2.60 7.34
N HIS A 130 13.39 -1.87 7.43
CA HIS A 130 12.05 -2.44 7.25
C HIS A 130 11.69 -2.82 5.80
N LEU A 131 12.57 -2.51 4.85
CA LEU A 131 12.40 -2.78 3.41
C LEU A 131 13.53 -3.66 2.85
N SER A 132 14.62 -3.85 3.59
CA SER A 132 15.80 -4.61 3.15
C SER A 132 16.44 -5.34 4.32
N THR A 133 16.46 -6.67 4.25
CA THR A 133 17.17 -7.53 5.22
C THR A 133 18.66 -7.19 5.29
N THR A 134 19.29 -6.87 4.17
CA THR A 134 20.71 -6.50 4.14
C THR A 134 20.96 -5.16 4.87
N TRP A 135 20.01 -4.22 4.83
CA TRP A 135 20.07 -3.01 5.67
C TRP A 135 19.78 -3.30 7.13
N GLU A 136 18.84 -4.20 7.42
CA GLU A 136 18.53 -4.60 8.79
C GLU A 136 19.75 -5.22 9.49
N ASP A 137 20.45 -6.14 8.82
CA ASP A 137 21.65 -6.78 9.35
C ASP A 137 22.79 -5.78 9.58
N ASP A 138 23.03 -4.88 8.63
CA ASP A 138 24.05 -3.82 8.73
C ASP A 138 23.81 -2.92 9.94
N VAL A 139 22.56 -2.50 10.14
CA VAL A 139 22.17 -1.61 11.23
C VAL A 139 22.16 -2.33 12.57
N LYS A 140 21.87 -3.64 12.62
CA LYS A 140 22.04 -4.44 13.84
C LYS A 140 23.51 -4.53 14.26
N GLU A 141 24.43 -4.60 13.30
CA GLU A 141 25.86 -4.70 13.57
C GLU A 141 26.50 -3.34 13.91
N HIS A 142 26.15 -2.29 13.16
CA HIS A 142 26.84 -0.99 13.20
C HIS A 142 26.02 0.13 13.85
N GLY A 143 24.73 -0.10 14.08
CA GLY A 143 23.79 0.92 14.54
C GLY A 143 23.22 1.78 13.40
N GLY A 144 22.16 2.52 13.71
CA GLY A 144 21.56 3.47 12.77
C GLY A 144 22.44 4.69 12.51
N PHE A 145 22.19 5.37 11.40
CA PHE A 145 22.93 6.58 11.03
C PHE A 145 22.58 7.74 11.97
N LYS A 146 23.60 8.50 12.35
CA LYS A 146 23.46 9.72 13.16
C LYS A 146 24.02 10.90 12.37
N PHE A 147 23.18 11.90 12.14
CA PHE A 147 23.56 13.11 11.42
C PHE A 147 23.97 14.23 12.39
N SER A 148 24.79 15.16 11.91
CA SER A 148 25.37 16.24 12.72
C SER A 148 24.33 17.22 13.29
N ASN A 149 23.16 17.31 12.67
CA ASN A 149 22.02 18.10 13.14
C ASN A 149 21.18 17.40 14.23
N GLY A 150 21.63 16.24 14.72
CA GLY A 150 20.94 15.45 15.74
C GLY A 150 19.81 14.57 15.22
N THR A 151 19.52 14.58 13.91
CA THR A 151 18.58 13.61 13.33
C THR A 151 19.27 12.27 13.06
N GLY A 152 18.48 11.20 12.94
CA GLY A 152 18.99 9.87 12.62
C GLY A 152 18.25 9.27 11.44
N HIS A 153 18.83 8.22 10.85
CA HIS A 153 18.21 7.39 9.83
C HIS A 153 18.39 5.91 10.16
N ASN A 154 17.43 5.09 9.75
CA ASN A 154 17.45 3.64 9.96
C ASN A 154 17.51 3.19 11.43
N ASP A 155 16.87 3.91 12.35
CA ASP A 155 16.71 3.46 13.73
C ASP A 155 15.68 2.31 13.81
N ILE A 156 16.15 1.09 14.05
CA ILE A 156 15.30 -0.11 14.13
C ILE A 156 14.28 -0.02 15.26
N ASP A 157 14.63 0.55 16.41
CA ASP A 157 13.71 0.63 17.54
C ASP A 157 12.58 1.61 17.26
N TYR A 158 12.86 2.72 16.59
CA TYR A 158 11.85 3.63 16.09
C TYR A 158 10.94 2.94 15.06
N LEU A 159 11.51 2.24 14.08
CA LEU A 159 10.73 1.50 13.08
C LEU A 159 9.85 0.42 13.72
N ARG A 160 10.34 -0.25 14.78
CA ARG A 160 9.57 -1.24 15.53
C ARG A 160 8.42 -0.59 16.30
N ARG A 161 8.69 0.48 17.05
CA ARG A 161 7.66 1.22 17.83
C ARG A 161 6.56 1.83 16.94
N THR A 162 6.90 2.18 15.70
CA THR A 162 5.96 2.72 14.70
C THR A 162 5.25 1.63 13.89
N GLY A 163 5.57 0.36 14.12
CA GLY A 163 4.97 -0.78 13.43
C GLY A 163 5.33 -0.85 11.94
N LEU A 164 6.52 -0.37 11.57
CA LEU A 164 7.07 -0.45 10.22
C LEU A 164 7.97 -1.66 10.03
N MET A 165 8.60 -2.19 11.08
CA MET A 165 9.32 -3.47 10.98
C MET A 165 8.34 -4.61 10.65
N PRO A 166 8.76 -5.62 9.87
CA PRO A 166 7.94 -6.80 9.65
C PRO A 166 7.57 -7.52 10.93
N LEU A 167 6.54 -8.35 10.84
CA LEU A 167 6.12 -9.25 11.89
C LEU A 167 7.24 -10.25 12.22
N GLU A 168 7.46 -10.48 13.50
CA GLU A 168 8.40 -11.47 14.02
C GLU A 168 7.78 -12.89 13.96
N VAL A 169 7.42 -13.32 12.75
CA VAL A 169 6.88 -14.65 12.44
C VAL A 169 7.62 -15.27 11.27
N ALA A 170 7.60 -16.60 11.16
CA ALA A 170 8.12 -17.24 9.95
C ALA A 170 7.27 -16.81 8.75
N ARG A 171 7.90 -16.60 7.58
CA ARG A 171 7.20 -16.09 6.38
C ARG A 171 5.99 -16.93 5.97
N LYS A 172 6.09 -18.25 6.12
CA LYS A 172 5.01 -19.20 5.83
C LYS A 172 3.79 -19.05 6.75
N ASP A 173 3.99 -18.45 7.92
CA ASP A 173 2.98 -18.25 8.96
C ASP A 173 2.47 -16.79 8.96
N ASN A 174 2.82 -15.98 7.94
CA ASN A 174 2.32 -14.62 7.79
C ASN A 174 0.85 -14.65 7.32
N PRO A 175 -0.12 -14.21 8.16
CA PRO A 175 -1.55 -14.29 7.82
C PRO A 175 -1.93 -13.41 6.63
N TYR A 176 -1.19 -12.34 6.37
CA TYR A 176 -1.45 -11.43 5.25
C TYR A 176 -1.05 -12.05 3.91
N VAL A 177 0.02 -12.85 3.88
CA VAL A 177 0.42 -13.61 2.68
C VAL A 177 -0.58 -14.73 2.41
N GLU A 178 -1.02 -15.44 3.44
CA GLU A 178 -2.08 -16.45 3.30
C GLU A 178 -3.39 -15.83 2.77
N ALA A 179 -3.82 -14.71 3.36
CA ALA A 179 -5.02 -14.00 2.92
C ALA A 179 -4.89 -13.48 1.49
N PHE A 180 -3.72 -12.98 1.09
CA PHE A 180 -3.47 -12.55 -0.29
C PHE A 180 -3.74 -13.68 -1.29
N TRP A 181 -3.27 -14.89 -1.01
CA TRP A 181 -3.48 -16.01 -1.92
C TRP A 181 -4.91 -16.54 -1.94
N LYS A 182 -5.69 -16.33 -0.88
CA LYS A 182 -7.14 -16.59 -0.88
C LYS A 182 -7.91 -15.53 -1.67
N TRP A 183 -7.45 -14.28 -1.61
CA TRP A 183 -8.04 -13.12 -2.29
C TRP A 183 -7.71 -13.07 -3.78
N TRP A 184 -6.51 -13.52 -4.16
CA TRP A 184 -5.95 -13.38 -5.50
C TRP A 184 -6.85 -13.89 -6.64
N PRO A 185 -7.46 -15.09 -6.57
CA PRO A 185 -8.28 -15.61 -7.67
C PRO A 185 -9.48 -14.72 -8.03
N ASP A 186 -10.08 -14.06 -7.05
CA ASP A 186 -11.21 -13.15 -7.27
C ASP A 186 -10.75 -11.84 -7.90
N VAL A 187 -9.64 -11.29 -7.39
CA VAL A 187 -9.08 -10.02 -7.89
C VAL A 187 -8.54 -10.14 -9.29
N TYR A 188 -7.87 -11.25 -9.58
CA TYR A 188 -7.17 -11.47 -10.83
C TYR A 188 -8.09 -11.33 -12.06
N GLN A 189 -9.37 -11.69 -11.92
CA GLN A 189 -10.37 -11.60 -13.00
C GLN A 189 -10.59 -10.16 -13.49
N ASP A 190 -10.45 -9.21 -12.57
CA ASP A 190 -10.71 -7.79 -12.79
C ASP A 190 -9.44 -6.94 -12.90
N LEU A 191 -8.30 -7.51 -12.49
CA LEU A 191 -7.04 -6.81 -12.36
C LEU A 191 -6.53 -6.32 -13.72
N LYS A 192 -6.17 -5.03 -13.79
CA LYS A 192 -5.60 -4.42 -15.00
C LYS A 192 -4.11 -4.14 -14.86
N VAL A 193 -3.68 -3.81 -13.64
CA VAL A 193 -2.27 -3.54 -13.34
C VAL A 193 -1.88 -4.25 -12.06
N PHE A 194 -0.87 -5.12 -12.17
CA PHE A 194 -0.23 -5.75 -11.04
C PHE A 194 1.23 -5.32 -10.95
N ARG A 195 1.67 -4.88 -9.77
CA ARG A 195 3.07 -4.55 -9.48
C ARG A 195 3.56 -5.32 -8.27
N MET A 196 4.67 -6.01 -8.44
CA MET A 196 5.41 -6.61 -7.33
C MET A 196 6.56 -5.67 -6.97
N THR A 197 6.62 -5.32 -5.69
CA THR A 197 7.65 -4.47 -5.09
C THR A 197 8.20 -5.15 -3.85
N GLY A 198 8.97 -4.41 -3.03
CA GLY A 198 9.49 -4.91 -1.77
C GLY A 198 10.78 -5.68 -1.93
N GLY A 199 11.70 -5.49 -0.98
CA GLY A 199 13.03 -6.08 -1.03
C GLY A 199 13.61 -6.07 -2.44
N GLU A 200 14.04 -7.24 -2.89
CA GLU A 200 14.25 -7.58 -4.29
C GLU A 200 13.18 -8.61 -4.71
N PRO A 201 12.20 -8.27 -5.56
CA PRO A 201 11.10 -9.16 -5.93
C PRO A 201 11.56 -10.50 -6.48
N LEU A 202 12.69 -10.56 -7.20
CA LEU A 202 13.22 -11.80 -7.77
C LEU A 202 13.80 -12.76 -6.72
N MET A 203 13.92 -12.34 -5.46
CA MET A 203 14.32 -13.20 -4.34
C MET A 203 13.15 -13.90 -3.65
N ASP A 204 11.90 -13.60 -4.03
CA ASP A 204 10.71 -14.13 -3.36
C ASP A 204 9.95 -15.15 -4.23
N ASN A 205 9.64 -16.31 -3.66
CA ASN A 205 8.91 -17.38 -4.35
C ASN A 205 7.49 -16.97 -4.76
N ASN A 206 6.86 -16.02 -4.05
CA ASN A 206 5.54 -15.51 -4.42
C ASN A 206 5.56 -14.82 -5.78
N THR A 207 6.68 -14.20 -6.16
CA THR A 207 6.86 -13.60 -7.49
C THR A 207 6.69 -14.64 -8.59
N PHE A 208 7.35 -15.78 -8.47
CA PHE A 208 7.24 -16.87 -9.45
C PHE A 208 5.86 -17.51 -9.44
N LYS A 209 5.24 -17.66 -8.25
CA LYS A 209 3.86 -18.14 -8.15
C LYS A 209 2.86 -17.22 -8.86
N VAL A 210 3.09 -15.90 -8.90
CA VAL A 210 2.28 -15.00 -9.74
C VAL A 210 2.54 -15.26 -11.22
N LEU A 211 3.79 -15.48 -11.62
CA LEU A 211 4.13 -15.76 -13.02
C LEU A 211 3.41 -17.00 -13.57
N ASP A 212 3.14 -18.00 -12.71
CA ASP A 212 2.35 -19.18 -13.07
C ASP A 212 0.88 -18.86 -13.44
N TYR A 213 0.33 -17.71 -13.03
CA TYR A 213 -1.04 -17.28 -13.39
C TYR A 213 -1.11 -16.55 -14.74
N VAL A 214 0.00 -15.94 -15.17
CA VAL A 214 0.07 -15.09 -16.37
C VAL A 214 0.75 -15.77 -17.56
N ASN A 215 1.36 -16.94 -17.34
CA ASN A 215 2.00 -17.76 -18.37
C ASN A 215 1.02 -18.61 -19.18
#